data_AF-A0A7W3A9P9-F1
#
_entry.id   AF-A0A7W3A9P9-F1
#
_cell.length_a   1.000
_cell.length_b   1.000
_cell.length_c   1.000
_cell.angle_alpha   90.00
_cell.angle_beta   90.00
_cell.angle_gamma   90.00
#
_symmetry.space_group_name_H-M   'P 1'
#
loop_
_entity.id
_entity.type
_entity.pdbx_description
1 polymer ?
#
loop_
_entity_poly.entity_id
_entity_poly.type
_entity_poly.pdbx_seq_one_letter_code
_entity_poly.pdbx_strand_id
1 'polypeptide(L)'
;MKVRLLAMVSASLILAGCAGSVKPDTVKAANGSSIEIYSVSAIPELNNNRVADSHLREVTPAHAAAGMGIAVVGALLGSINSSDFDKENYKGTTVETLENPTNNWFIPKAKQNITQWMNEKGNGHLYKQPLYIGKATWALIYKDANAATPLYQLKYKVLFYKRPESGNMFSAFTVAECTPTPVEAPLSDWNANNYKKVISETEKYMNSCLLELNNQLPRLLKQ
;
A
#
# COMPACT_ATOMS: atom_id res chain seq x y z
N MET A 1 33.68 -21.15 -53.80
CA MET A 1 32.91 -21.16 -52.54
C MET A 1 32.51 -19.73 -52.20
N LYS A 2 31.21 -19.42 -52.17
CA LYS A 2 30.67 -18.09 -51.82
C LYS A 2 30.21 -18.13 -50.36
N VAL A 3 30.87 -17.38 -49.49
CA VAL A 3 30.43 -17.19 -48.10
C VAL A 3 29.41 -16.05 -48.10
N ARG A 4 28.16 -16.34 -47.71
CA ARG A 4 27.13 -15.32 -47.46
C ARG A 4 27.14 -14.98 -45.97
N LEU A 5 27.49 -13.74 -45.67
CA LEU A 5 27.40 -13.14 -44.33
C LEU A 5 25.91 -12.82 -44.06
N LEU A 6 25.28 -13.52 -43.12
CA LEU A 6 23.96 -13.14 -42.61
C LEU A 6 24.14 -12.12 -41.48
N ALA A 7 23.73 -10.88 -41.73
CA ALA A 7 23.59 -9.87 -40.69
C ALA A 7 22.24 -10.09 -39.97
N MET A 8 22.28 -10.60 -38.74
CA MET A 8 21.14 -10.54 -37.82
C MET A 8 21.10 -9.15 -37.19
N VAL A 9 20.15 -8.32 -37.60
CA VAL A 9 19.80 -7.08 -36.90
C VAL A 9 18.80 -7.45 -35.80
N SER A 10 19.30 -7.62 -34.57
CA SER A 10 18.45 -7.81 -33.39
C SER A 10 17.82 -6.46 -33.01
N ALA A 11 16.60 -6.22 -33.49
CA ALA A 11 15.79 -5.09 -33.06
C ALA A 11 15.38 -5.30 -31.58
N SER A 12 16.12 -4.66 -30.68
CA SER A 12 15.76 -4.57 -29.27
C SER A 12 14.60 -3.59 -29.13
N LEU A 13 13.37 -4.11 -29.13
CA LEU A 13 12.18 -3.36 -28.73
C LEU A 13 12.32 -3.04 -27.23
N ILE A 14 12.77 -1.83 -26.93
CA ILE A 14 12.68 -1.26 -25.58
C ILE A 14 11.18 -1.15 -25.28
N LEU A 15 10.68 -2.06 -24.43
CA LEU A 15 9.39 -1.90 -23.76
C LEU A 15 9.49 -0.68 -22.82
N ALA A 16 9.36 0.52 -23.38
CA ALA A 16 8.98 1.69 -22.63
C ALA A 16 7.50 1.50 -22.26
N GLY A 17 7.26 0.70 -21.22
CA GLY A 17 5.96 0.65 -20.58
C GLY A 17 5.60 2.07 -20.16
N CYS A 18 4.41 2.53 -20.57
CA CYS A 18 3.85 3.81 -20.19
C CYS A 18 3.55 3.82 -18.67
N ALA A 19 4.58 3.93 -17.84
CA ALA A 19 4.44 4.35 -16.46
C ALA A 19 4.19 5.86 -16.50
N GLY A 20 2.92 6.26 -16.63
CA GLY A 20 2.54 7.64 -16.39
C GLY A 20 3.02 8.03 -15.00
N SER A 21 4.01 8.93 -14.92
CA SER A 21 4.60 9.36 -13.66
C SER A 21 3.48 9.91 -12.77
N VAL A 22 3.19 9.25 -11.65
CA VAL A 22 2.24 9.77 -10.66
C VAL A 22 2.75 11.14 -10.23
N LYS A 23 1.96 12.19 -10.43
CA LYS A 23 2.38 13.55 -10.06
C LYS A 23 2.18 13.76 -8.56
N PRO A 24 3.14 14.38 -7.87
CA PRO A 24 2.93 14.77 -6.48
C PRO A 24 1.89 15.87 -6.37
N ASP A 25 1.21 15.91 -5.22
CA ASP A 25 0.43 17.06 -4.79
C ASP A 25 1.24 17.87 -3.79
N THR A 26 1.48 19.14 -4.10
CA THR A 26 2.12 20.06 -3.16
C THR A 26 1.11 20.53 -2.12
N VAL A 27 1.37 20.20 -0.86
CA VAL A 27 0.64 20.73 0.30
C VAL A 27 1.38 21.94 0.82
N LYS A 28 0.64 23.05 1.02
CA LYS A 28 1.19 24.32 1.52
C LYS A 28 0.48 24.75 2.80
N ALA A 29 1.26 25.22 3.76
CA ALA A 29 0.80 25.84 4.98
C ALA A 29 0.83 27.37 4.85
N ALA A 30 0.04 28.06 5.67
CA ALA A 30 -0.05 29.53 5.68
C ALA A 30 1.24 30.20 6.16
N ASN A 31 2.04 29.51 6.97
CA ASN A 31 3.35 30.00 7.45
C ASN A 31 4.48 29.85 6.43
N GLY A 32 4.17 29.44 5.18
CA GLY A 32 5.14 29.23 4.10
C GLY A 32 5.73 27.83 4.04
N SER A 33 5.45 26.94 5.01
CA SER A 33 5.91 25.55 4.92
C SER A 33 5.25 24.81 3.77
N SER A 34 5.98 23.90 3.13
CA SER A 34 5.43 23.07 2.06
C SER A 34 6.08 21.70 1.97
N ILE A 35 5.31 20.72 1.51
CA ILE A 35 5.78 19.36 1.23
C ILE A 35 5.06 18.78 0.01
N GLU A 36 5.76 17.96 -0.76
CA GLU A 36 5.17 17.12 -1.80
C GLU A 36 4.61 15.81 -1.21
N ILE A 37 3.39 15.45 -1.59
CA ILE A 37 2.76 14.19 -1.20
C ILE A 37 2.51 13.33 -2.43
N TYR A 38 2.99 12.10 -2.40
CA TYR A 38 2.68 11.07 -3.39
C TYR A 38 1.66 10.10 -2.81
N SER A 39 0.51 9.97 -3.46
CA SER A 39 -0.44 8.89 -3.19
C SER A 39 -0.20 7.74 -4.18
N VAL A 40 0.34 6.64 -3.69
CA VAL A 40 0.84 5.54 -4.54
C VAL A 40 0.46 4.19 -3.95
N SER A 41 0.65 3.13 -4.72
CA SER A 41 0.77 1.79 -4.16
C SER A 41 2.04 1.71 -3.31
N ALA A 42 1.94 1.08 -2.14
CA ALA A 42 3.10 0.78 -1.31
C ALA A 42 4.11 -0.04 -2.13
N ILE A 43 5.39 0.35 -2.05
CA ILE A 43 6.46 -0.41 -2.70
C ILE A 43 6.58 -1.79 -2.02
N PRO A 44 6.77 -2.88 -2.79
CA PRO A 44 6.75 -4.24 -2.24
C PRO A 44 7.73 -4.43 -1.08
N GLU A 45 8.92 -3.85 -1.15
CA GLU A 45 9.99 -4.00 -0.15
C GLU A 45 9.57 -3.47 1.23
N LEU A 46 8.69 -2.46 1.27
CA LEU A 46 8.12 -1.93 2.51
C LEU A 46 6.78 -2.61 2.89
N ASN A 47 6.23 -3.43 2.00
CA ASN A 47 4.96 -4.12 2.15
C ASN A 47 5.15 -5.64 2.24
N ASN A 48 6.17 -6.10 2.96
CA ASN A 48 6.47 -7.53 3.15
C ASN A 48 6.62 -8.30 1.82
N ASN A 49 7.23 -7.66 0.81
CA ASN A 49 7.38 -8.15 -0.56
C ASN A 49 6.06 -8.47 -1.28
N ARG A 50 4.96 -7.81 -0.87
CA ARG A 50 3.63 -8.00 -1.45
C ARG A 50 3.22 -6.81 -2.32
N VAL A 51 2.60 -7.11 -3.45
CA VAL A 51 1.89 -6.11 -4.27
C VAL A 51 0.73 -5.51 -3.48
N ALA A 52 0.56 -4.20 -3.56
CA ALA A 52 -0.54 -3.50 -2.91
C ALA A 52 -1.90 -3.85 -3.52
N ASP A 53 -2.93 -3.94 -2.66
CA ASP A 53 -4.31 -4.17 -3.07
C ASP A 53 -4.90 -2.89 -3.69
N SER A 54 -5.13 -2.91 -5.00
CA SER A 54 -5.80 -1.80 -5.72
C SER A 54 -7.31 -1.81 -5.54
N HIS A 55 -7.89 -2.98 -5.26
CA HIS A 55 -9.31 -3.25 -5.01
C HIS A 55 -9.43 -4.17 -3.79
N LEU A 56 -10.65 -4.34 -3.26
CA LEU A 56 -10.88 -5.31 -2.20
C LEU A 56 -10.54 -6.71 -2.71
N ARG A 57 -9.72 -7.44 -1.95
CA ARG A 57 -9.37 -8.83 -2.24
C ARG A 57 -10.02 -9.79 -1.26
N GLU A 58 -10.65 -10.84 -1.77
CA GLU A 58 -11.23 -11.91 -0.97
C GLU A 58 -10.36 -13.15 -1.00
N VAL A 59 -9.88 -13.57 0.17
CA VAL A 59 -9.10 -14.78 0.35
C VAL A 59 -9.97 -15.80 1.08
N THR A 60 -10.42 -16.80 0.33
CA THR A 60 -11.16 -17.97 0.83
C THR A 60 -10.23 -19.18 1.04
N PRO A 61 -10.64 -20.21 1.80
CA PRO A 61 -9.83 -21.42 2.00
C PRO A 61 -9.37 -22.10 0.70
N ALA A 62 -10.18 -22.05 -0.36
CA ALA A 62 -9.82 -22.61 -1.67
C ALA A 62 -8.55 -21.98 -2.28
N HIS A 63 -8.23 -20.73 -1.94
CA HIS A 63 -7.04 -20.05 -2.42
C HIS A 63 -5.74 -20.58 -1.79
N ALA A 64 -5.81 -21.29 -0.66
CA ALA A 64 -4.65 -21.96 -0.09
C ALA A 64 -4.14 -23.10 -1.00
N ALA A 65 -5.05 -23.78 -1.70
CA ALA A 65 -4.73 -24.87 -2.62
C ALA A 65 -4.34 -24.39 -4.03
N ALA A 66 -4.77 -23.19 -4.43
CA ALA A 66 -4.59 -22.66 -5.79
C ALA A 66 -3.28 -21.87 -6.03
N GLY A 67 -2.42 -21.73 -5.01
CA GLY A 67 -1.07 -21.19 -5.16
C GLY A 67 -0.79 -19.89 -4.40
N MET A 68 0.35 -19.88 -3.71
CA MET A 68 0.98 -18.72 -3.07
C MET A 68 1.38 -17.72 -4.16
N GLY A 69 0.71 -16.57 -4.27
CA GLY A 69 0.65 -15.86 -5.56
C GLY A 69 0.84 -14.34 -5.57
N ILE A 70 1.03 -13.65 -4.44
CA ILE A 70 1.28 -12.18 -4.43
C ILE A 70 2.69 -11.80 -3.94
N ALA A 71 3.46 -12.74 -3.40
CA ALA A 71 4.85 -12.45 -3.03
C ALA A 71 5.68 -12.26 -4.31
N VAL A 72 6.29 -11.08 -4.47
CA VAL A 72 7.32 -10.85 -5.49
C VAL A 72 8.54 -11.65 -5.04
N VAL A 73 8.69 -12.84 -5.60
CA VAL A 73 9.66 -13.84 -5.20
C VAL A 73 11.09 -13.27 -5.19
N GLY A 74 11.65 -13.04 -3.99
CA GLY A 74 13.08 -12.85 -3.73
C GLY A 74 13.83 -14.18 -3.61
N ALA A 75 13.59 -15.13 -4.53
CA ALA A 75 14.16 -16.49 -4.48
C ALA A 75 15.64 -16.56 -4.89
N LEU A 76 16.51 -15.78 -4.24
CA LEU A 76 17.96 -16.00 -4.31
C LEU A 76 18.65 -16.15 -2.96
N LEU A 77 17.93 -16.10 -1.84
CA LEU A 77 18.53 -16.30 -0.51
C LEU A 77 17.73 -17.35 0.26
N GLY A 78 18.21 -18.60 0.17
CA GLY A 78 17.55 -19.78 0.73
C GLY A 78 17.32 -19.68 2.24
N SER A 79 16.05 -19.56 2.63
CA SER A 79 15.50 -19.89 3.94
C SER A 79 14.02 -19.52 3.92
N ILE A 80 13.17 -20.39 3.36
CA ILE A 80 11.71 -20.21 3.47
C ILE A 80 11.23 -21.16 4.57
N ASN A 81 11.08 -20.63 5.79
CA ASN A 81 10.38 -21.35 6.84
C ASN A 81 8.88 -21.34 6.53
N SER A 82 8.23 -22.51 6.56
CA SER A 82 6.80 -22.66 6.29
C SER A 82 5.89 -21.95 7.30
N SER A 83 6.44 -21.49 8.43
CA SER A 83 5.75 -20.70 9.46
C SER A 83 5.50 -19.23 9.07
N ASP A 84 6.17 -18.72 8.03
CA ASP A 84 6.16 -17.29 7.66
C ASP A 84 5.15 -16.94 6.55
N PHE A 85 4.35 -17.90 6.08
CA PHE A 85 3.35 -17.64 5.04
C PHE A 85 2.06 -17.06 5.63
N ASP A 86 2.02 -15.74 5.79
CA ASP A 86 0.78 -15.01 6.06
C ASP A 86 -0.19 -15.19 4.88
N LYS A 87 -1.45 -15.52 5.20
CA LYS A 87 -2.58 -15.62 4.25
C LYS A 87 -2.80 -14.31 3.48
N GLU A 88 -2.29 -13.19 3.99
CA GLU A 88 -2.19 -11.93 3.26
C GLU A 88 -1.48 -12.04 1.90
N ASN A 89 -0.62 -13.04 1.70
CA ASN A 89 0.12 -13.29 0.45
C ASN A 89 -0.65 -14.12 -0.60
N TYR A 90 -1.85 -14.61 -0.27
CA TYR A 90 -2.66 -15.38 -1.21
C TYR A 90 -3.29 -14.48 -2.27
N LYS A 91 -3.33 -14.95 -3.53
CA LYS A 91 -3.85 -14.17 -4.66
C LYS A 91 -5.28 -13.68 -4.44
N GLY A 92 -6.11 -14.51 -3.81
CA GLY A 92 -7.52 -14.19 -3.60
C GLY A 92 -8.28 -13.97 -4.90
N THR A 93 -9.52 -13.50 -4.75
CA THR A 93 -10.37 -13.00 -5.83
C THR A 93 -10.53 -11.50 -5.67
N THR A 94 -10.37 -10.75 -6.76
CA THR A 94 -10.58 -9.30 -6.76
C THR A 94 -12.06 -8.97 -6.83
N VAL A 95 -12.53 -8.06 -5.98
CA VAL A 95 -13.87 -7.47 -6.06
C VAL A 95 -13.77 -6.17 -6.85
N GLU A 96 -13.91 -6.26 -8.17
CA GLU A 96 -13.68 -5.16 -9.13
C GLU A 96 -14.56 -3.93 -8.88
N THR A 97 -15.70 -4.07 -8.19
CA THR A 97 -16.61 -2.97 -7.87
C THR A 97 -16.14 -2.11 -6.68
N LEU A 98 -15.10 -2.55 -5.97
CA LEU A 98 -14.58 -1.89 -4.78
C LEU A 98 -13.11 -1.51 -4.97
N GLU A 99 -12.87 -0.30 -5.45
CA GLU A 99 -11.53 0.29 -5.48
C GLU A 99 -11.07 0.64 -4.06
N ASN A 100 -9.78 0.46 -3.77
CA ASN A 100 -9.19 0.79 -2.49
C ASN A 100 -9.46 2.26 -2.11
N PRO A 101 -10.14 2.53 -0.98
CA PRO A 101 -10.67 3.86 -0.68
C PRO A 101 -9.59 4.85 -0.24
N THR A 102 -8.33 4.42 -0.08
CA THR A 102 -7.24 5.28 0.40
C THR A 102 -7.12 6.57 -0.43
N ASN A 103 -7.11 6.46 -1.75
CA ASN A 103 -6.94 7.61 -2.64
C ASN A 103 -8.09 8.64 -2.50
N ASN A 104 -9.33 8.16 -2.51
CA ASN A 104 -10.51 9.02 -2.61
C ASN A 104 -11.02 9.50 -1.25
N TRP A 105 -10.80 8.72 -0.18
CA TRP A 105 -11.31 9.01 1.16
C TRP A 105 -10.24 9.50 2.13
N PHE A 106 -9.08 8.83 2.18
CA PHE A 106 -8.03 9.07 3.18
C PHE A 106 -7.13 10.24 2.81
N ILE A 107 -6.63 10.28 1.57
CA ILE A 107 -5.66 11.28 1.13
C ILE A 107 -6.15 12.72 1.31
N PRO A 108 -7.40 13.10 0.96
CA PRO A 108 -7.87 14.46 1.18
C PRO A 108 -7.80 14.89 2.65
N LYS A 109 -8.11 13.98 3.58
CA LYS A 109 -8.07 14.25 5.04
C LYS A 109 -6.65 14.23 5.58
N ALA A 110 -5.80 13.33 5.09
CA ALA A 110 -4.39 13.30 5.44
C ALA A 110 -3.70 14.63 5.06
N LYS A 111 -4.00 15.17 3.87
CA LYS A 111 -3.50 16.49 3.44
C LYS A 111 -3.95 17.63 4.35
N GLN A 112 -5.20 17.59 4.82
CA GLN A 112 -5.71 18.57 5.80
C GLN A 112 -4.92 18.50 7.11
N ASN A 113 -4.74 17.30 7.66
CA ASN A 113 -3.98 17.11 8.90
C ASN A 113 -2.51 17.53 8.76
N ILE A 114 -1.87 17.19 7.63
CA ILE A 114 -0.48 17.58 7.35
C ILE A 114 -0.37 19.11 7.22
N THR A 115 -1.30 19.76 6.53
CA THR A 115 -1.38 21.22 6.47
C THR A 115 -1.48 21.83 7.87
N GLN A 116 -2.37 21.31 8.71
CA GLN A 116 -2.54 21.79 10.09
C GLN A 116 -1.26 21.62 10.90
N TRP A 117 -0.65 20.45 10.88
CA TRP A 117 0.60 20.19 11.59
C TRP A 117 1.72 21.13 11.12
N MET A 118 1.85 21.36 9.81
CA MET A 118 2.84 22.29 9.27
C MET A 118 2.57 23.74 9.68
N ASN A 119 1.31 24.18 9.76
CA ASN A 119 0.97 25.50 10.29
C ASN A 119 1.47 25.67 11.74
N GLU A 120 1.32 24.64 12.56
CA GLU A 120 1.67 24.67 13.99
C GLU A 120 3.17 24.45 14.26
N LYS A 121 3.84 23.61 13.47
CA LYS A 121 5.18 23.08 13.77
C LYS A 121 6.21 23.26 12.64
N GLY A 122 5.76 23.59 11.43
CA GLY A 122 6.61 23.65 10.24
C GLY A 122 7.56 24.85 10.19
N ASN A 123 7.22 25.97 10.85
CA ASN A 123 8.05 27.17 10.95
C ASN A 123 8.61 27.68 9.60
N GLY A 124 7.80 27.64 8.54
CA GLY A 124 8.20 28.07 7.19
C GLY A 124 9.14 27.09 6.45
N HIS A 125 9.41 25.92 7.02
CA HIS A 125 10.31 24.94 6.42
C HIS A 125 9.79 24.37 5.08
N LEU A 126 10.68 24.30 4.09
CA LEU A 126 10.42 23.71 2.78
C LEU A 126 11.00 22.30 2.73
N TYR A 127 10.15 21.28 2.89
CA TYR A 127 10.54 19.88 2.85
C TYR A 127 10.94 19.49 1.42
N LYS A 128 12.18 19.05 1.24
CA LYS A 128 12.77 18.68 -0.05
C LYS A 128 12.40 17.25 -0.44
N GLN A 129 12.31 16.35 0.53
CA GLN A 129 11.90 14.97 0.27
C GLN A 129 10.38 14.83 0.32
N PRO A 130 9.77 14.14 -0.64
CA PRO A 130 8.34 13.90 -0.58
C PRO A 130 7.94 12.93 0.54
N LEU A 131 6.72 13.10 1.04
CA LEU A 131 6.04 12.10 1.84
C LEU A 131 5.21 11.19 0.93
N TYR A 132 5.44 9.89 1.03
CA TYR A 132 4.64 8.88 0.34
C TYR A 132 3.57 8.35 1.29
N ILE A 133 2.33 8.28 0.78
CA ILE A 133 1.23 7.57 1.43
C ILE A 133 0.91 6.38 0.52
N GLY A 134 1.35 5.20 0.96
CA GLY A 134 1.25 3.96 0.23
C GLY A 134 0.03 3.14 0.66
N LYS A 135 -0.94 2.94 -0.24
CA LYS A 135 -1.98 1.92 -0.03
C LYS A 135 -1.34 0.53 -0.07
N ALA A 136 -1.63 -0.34 0.90
CA ALA A 136 -0.94 -1.62 1.07
C ALA A 136 -1.89 -2.82 1.10
N THR A 137 -2.56 -3.11 2.23
CA THR A 137 -3.55 -4.20 2.35
C THR A 137 -4.95 -3.62 2.27
N TRP A 138 -5.84 -4.28 1.53
CA TRP A 138 -7.27 -4.18 1.75
C TRP A 138 -7.96 -5.47 1.32
N ALA A 139 -8.24 -6.33 2.30
CA ALA A 139 -8.66 -7.70 2.02
C ALA A 139 -9.58 -8.29 3.10
N LEU A 140 -10.47 -9.18 2.68
CA LEU A 140 -11.19 -10.11 3.54
C LEU A 140 -10.45 -11.44 3.53
N ILE A 141 -9.99 -11.91 4.70
CA ILE A 141 -9.17 -13.11 4.81
C ILE A 141 -9.77 -14.10 5.78
N TYR A 142 -9.99 -15.33 5.34
CA TYR A 142 -10.50 -16.39 6.22
C TYR A 142 -9.56 -16.66 7.40
N LYS A 143 -10.14 -16.77 8.60
CA LYS A 143 -9.40 -16.98 9.85
C LYS A 143 -8.95 -18.42 10.03
N ASP A 144 -9.86 -19.37 9.85
CA ASP A 144 -9.59 -20.81 9.99
C ASP A 144 -10.22 -21.56 8.80
N ALA A 145 -9.42 -22.36 8.10
CA ALA A 145 -9.89 -23.17 6.98
C ALA A 145 -10.70 -24.39 7.43
N ASN A 146 -10.52 -24.84 8.67
CA ASN A 146 -11.12 -26.06 9.20
C ASN A 146 -12.43 -25.79 9.96
N ALA A 147 -12.78 -24.52 10.18
CA ALA A 147 -14.03 -24.15 10.81
C ALA A 147 -15.23 -24.49 9.90
N ALA A 148 -16.28 -25.09 10.47
CA ALA A 148 -17.51 -25.40 9.74
C ALA A 148 -18.17 -24.14 9.14
N THR A 149 -18.00 -23.00 9.80
CA THR A 149 -18.42 -21.67 9.33
C THR A 149 -17.25 -20.69 9.50
N PRO A 150 -16.37 -20.54 8.47
CA PRO A 150 -15.18 -19.73 8.61
C PRO A 150 -15.53 -18.25 8.76
N LEU A 151 -15.00 -17.62 9.81
CA LEU A 151 -15.00 -16.16 9.95
C LEU A 151 -13.93 -15.55 9.06
N TYR A 152 -14.18 -14.34 8.58
CA TYR A 152 -13.27 -13.55 7.76
C TYR A 152 -12.89 -12.27 8.50
N GLN A 153 -11.59 -11.97 8.46
CA GLN A 153 -11.00 -10.75 8.99
C GLN A 153 -10.92 -9.70 7.87
N LEU A 154 -11.48 -8.51 8.12
CA LEU A 154 -11.20 -7.34 7.28
C LEU A 154 -9.87 -6.73 7.70
N LYS A 155 -8.86 -6.87 6.84
CA LYS A 155 -7.54 -6.28 7.01
C LYS A 155 -7.38 -5.04 6.14
N TYR A 156 -6.81 -3.99 6.73
CA TYR A 156 -6.48 -2.73 6.05
C TYR A 156 -5.10 -2.26 6.52
N LYS A 157 -4.27 -1.81 5.57
CA LYS A 157 -2.93 -1.30 5.87
C LYS A 157 -2.59 -0.13 4.96
N VAL A 158 -2.03 0.90 5.57
CA VAL A 158 -1.44 2.06 4.88
C VAL A 158 -0.05 2.30 5.44
N LEU A 159 0.88 2.64 4.55
CA LEU A 159 2.24 2.99 4.90
C LEU A 159 2.46 4.50 4.68
N PHE A 160 3.16 5.12 5.62
CA PHE A 160 3.66 6.48 5.51
C PHE A 160 5.17 6.42 5.49
N TYR A 161 5.80 6.91 4.44
CA TYR A 161 7.25 6.82 4.35
C TYR A 161 7.86 8.01 3.64
N LYS A 162 9.02 8.42 4.13
CA LYS A 162 9.75 9.58 3.63
C LYS A 162 11.24 9.42 3.88
N ARG A 163 12.06 9.90 2.95
CA ARG A 163 13.52 9.94 3.12
C ARG A 163 13.93 11.11 4.05
N PRO A 164 15.08 11.00 4.74
CA PRO A 164 15.66 12.14 5.46
C PRO A 164 15.89 13.32 4.51
N GLU A 165 15.77 14.56 4.99
CA GLU A 165 15.94 15.78 4.16
C GLU A 165 17.31 15.88 3.47
N SER A 166 18.36 15.36 4.12
CA SER A 166 19.71 15.26 3.56
C SER A 166 19.94 14.00 2.70
N GLY A 167 18.91 13.18 2.53
CA GLY A 167 18.97 11.89 1.84
C GLY A 167 18.99 12.01 0.32
N ASN A 168 19.49 10.96 -0.32
CA ASN A 168 19.46 10.76 -1.76
C ASN A 168 18.61 9.51 -2.11
N MET A 169 18.56 9.11 -3.38
CA MET A 169 17.73 7.98 -3.82
C MET A 169 18.06 6.64 -3.14
N PHE A 170 19.27 6.46 -2.64
CA PHE A 170 19.74 5.27 -1.93
C PHE A 170 19.53 5.33 -0.41
N SER A 171 19.08 6.48 0.11
CA SER A 171 18.81 6.64 1.53
C SER A 171 17.58 5.84 1.94
N ALA A 172 17.69 5.16 3.08
CA ALA A 172 16.60 4.41 3.67
C ALA A 172 15.42 5.33 4.01
N PHE A 173 14.20 4.80 3.89
CA PHE A 173 13.00 5.49 4.30
C PHE A 173 12.85 5.45 5.82
N THR A 174 12.39 6.56 6.39
CA THR A 174 11.66 6.52 7.66
C THR A 174 10.26 6.01 7.33
N VAL A 175 9.86 4.91 7.95
CA VAL A 175 8.58 4.25 7.68
C VAL A 175 7.75 4.24 8.96
N ALA A 176 6.48 4.56 8.80
CA ALA A 176 5.42 4.32 9.76
C ALA A 176 4.31 3.51 9.09
N GLU A 177 3.68 2.65 9.87
CA GLU A 177 2.65 1.74 9.41
C GLU A 177 1.39 1.95 10.25
N CYS A 178 0.24 1.99 9.58
CA CYS A 178 -1.04 1.83 10.25
C CYS A 178 -1.70 0.53 9.79
N THR A 179 -1.90 -0.38 10.75
CA THR A 179 -2.61 -1.65 10.57
C THR A 179 -3.61 -1.81 11.71
N PRO A 180 -4.85 -1.31 11.55
CA PRO A 180 -5.89 -1.40 12.58
C PRO A 180 -6.25 -2.84 12.92
N THR A 181 -6.72 -3.07 14.16
CA THR A 181 -7.16 -4.40 14.62
C THR A 181 -8.30 -4.93 13.73
N PRO A 182 -8.16 -6.12 13.12
CA PRO A 182 -9.18 -6.67 12.24
C PRO A 182 -10.49 -7.01 12.97
N VAL A 183 -11.61 -6.58 12.38
CA VAL A 183 -12.97 -7.00 12.70
C VAL A 183 -13.24 -8.32 11.99
N GLU A 184 -13.92 -9.22 12.69
CA GLU A 184 -14.30 -10.55 12.21
C GLU A 184 -15.82 -10.61 11.95
N ALA A 185 -16.21 -11.23 10.84
CA ALA A 185 -17.60 -11.59 10.56
C ALA A 185 -17.65 -12.76 9.55
N PRO A 186 -18.78 -13.48 9.46
CA PRO A 186 -19.03 -14.40 8.37
C PRO A 186 -18.91 -13.71 7.00
N LEU A 187 -18.50 -14.44 5.96
CA LEU A 187 -18.40 -13.88 4.60
C LEU A 187 -19.74 -13.34 4.09
N SER A 188 -20.86 -14.00 4.44
CA SER A 188 -22.21 -13.53 4.10
C SER A 188 -22.48 -12.11 4.58
N ASP A 189 -22.02 -11.78 5.79
CA ASP A 189 -22.26 -10.49 6.42
C ASP A 189 -21.37 -9.41 5.80
N TRP A 190 -20.16 -9.78 5.37
CA TRP A 190 -19.30 -8.89 4.61
C TRP A 190 -19.87 -8.60 3.23
N ASN A 191 -20.44 -9.59 2.54
CA ASN A 191 -20.93 -9.44 1.17
C ASN A 191 -22.33 -8.80 1.11
N ALA A 192 -23.08 -8.88 2.21
CA ALA A 192 -24.43 -8.33 2.31
C ALA A 192 -24.49 -6.84 1.92
N ASN A 193 -25.58 -6.47 1.24
CA ASN A 193 -25.87 -5.09 0.83
C ASN A 193 -24.71 -4.44 0.05
N ASN A 194 -24.10 -5.18 -0.89
CA ASN A 194 -22.97 -4.72 -1.71
C ASN A 194 -21.79 -4.25 -0.85
N TYR A 195 -21.36 -5.08 0.09
CA TYR A 195 -20.20 -4.81 0.95
C TYR A 195 -20.32 -3.58 1.85
N LYS A 196 -21.56 -3.19 2.21
CA LYS A 196 -21.80 -2.04 3.11
C LYS A 196 -20.99 -2.13 4.40
N LYS A 197 -20.86 -3.33 4.98
CA LYS A 197 -20.08 -3.54 6.21
C LYS A 197 -18.59 -3.26 5.97
N VAL A 198 -18.01 -3.79 4.87
CA VAL A 198 -16.61 -3.53 4.51
C VAL A 198 -16.33 -2.04 4.42
N ILE A 199 -17.19 -1.30 3.70
CA ILE A 199 -17.04 0.15 3.54
C ILE A 199 -17.06 0.84 4.91
N SER A 200 -18.08 0.57 5.72
CA SER A 200 -18.24 1.23 7.02
C SER A 200 -17.11 0.93 8.01
N GLU A 201 -16.58 -0.30 8.05
CA GLU A 201 -15.46 -0.65 8.92
C GLU A 201 -14.14 -0.08 8.38
N THR A 202 -13.96 -0.05 7.05
CA THR A 202 -12.77 0.56 6.43
C THR A 202 -12.70 2.05 6.72
N GLU A 203 -13.82 2.77 6.78
CA GLU A 203 -13.83 4.17 7.20
C GLU A 203 -13.37 4.36 8.66
N LYS A 204 -13.74 3.46 9.58
CA LYS A 204 -13.25 3.49 10.97
C LYS A 204 -11.75 3.23 11.05
N TYR A 205 -11.26 2.28 10.25
CA TYR A 205 -9.83 2.00 10.11
C TYR A 205 -9.07 3.20 9.57
N MET A 206 -9.57 3.84 8.51
CA MET A 206 -8.95 5.03 7.93
C MET A 206 -8.94 6.21 8.92
N ASN A 207 -9.99 6.40 9.71
CA ASN A 207 -9.98 7.38 10.80
C ASN A 207 -8.88 7.09 11.83
N SER A 208 -8.71 5.82 12.22
CA SER A 208 -7.63 5.40 13.12
C SER A 208 -6.25 5.66 12.50
N CYS A 209 -6.10 5.41 11.20
CA CYS A 209 -4.86 5.69 10.48
C CYS A 209 -4.57 7.19 10.31
N LEU A 210 -5.57 8.06 10.33
CA LEU A 210 -5.35 9.51 10.37
C LEU A 210 -4.75 9.94 11.71
N LEU A 211 -5.20 9.33 12.82
CA LEU A 211 -4.61 9.56 14.14
C LEU A 211 -3.17 9.06 14.18
N GLU A 212 -2.91 7.87 13.65
CA GLU A 212 -1.55 7.33 13.57
C GLU A 212 -0.64 8.20 12.71
N LEU A 213 -1.11 8.64 11.54
CA LEU A 213 -0.36 9.59 10.72
C LEU A 213 0.04 10.83 11.54
N ASN A 214 -0.92 11.45 12.24
CA ASN A 214 -0.66 12.65 13.06
C ASN A 214 0.41 12.41 14.12
N ASN A 215 0.37 11.26 14.79
CA ASN A 215 1.36 10.86 15.79
C ASN A 215 2.77 10.68 15.17
N GLN A 216 2.83 10.28 13.91
CA GLN A 216 4.09 10.02 13.19
C GLN A 216 4.62 11.26 12.44
N LEU A 217 3.83 12.33 12.28
CA LEU A 217 4.28 13.55 11.58
C LEU A 217 5.57 14.15 12.16
N PRO A 218 5.78 14.26 13.49
CA PRO A 218 7.04 14.77 14.03
C PRO A 218 8.26 13.96 13.62
N ARG A 219 8.09 12.65 13.41
CA ARG A 219 9.16 11.75 12.98
C ARG A 219 9.35 11.79 11.46
N LEU A 220 8.27 11.76 10.69
CA LEU A 220 8.28 11.76 9.22
C LEU A 220 8.72 13.11 8.64
N LEU A 221 8.31 14.20 9.28
CA LEU A 221 8.58 15.60 8.90
C LEU A 221 9.67 16.23 9.76
N LYS A 222 10.63 15.40 10.19
CA LYS A 222 11.85 15.88 10.81
C LYS A 222 12.67 16.67 9.77
N GLN A 223 13.01 17.90 10.13
CA GLN A 223 13.81 18.83 9.35
C GLN A 223 15.28 18.40 9.30
#